data_AF-A0A919NE16-F1
#
_entry.id   AF-A0A919NE16-F1
#
_cell.length_a   1.000
_cell.length_b   1.000
_cell.length_c   1.000
_cell.angle_alpha   90.00
_cell.angle_beta   90.00
_cell.angle_gamma   90.00
#
_symmetry.space_group_name_H-M   'P 1'
#
loop_
_entity.id
_entity.type
_entity.pdbx_description
1 polymer ?
#
loop_
_entity_poly.entity_id
_entity_poly.type
_entity_poly.pdbx_seq_one_letter_code
_entity_poly.pdbx_strand_id
1 'polypeptide(L)'
;MQIIPVQHPDGEAAHDVLTLDEAALRAVTDPWKRARLADELAAHLQQRFVAVLDVRRDAVHELVIQLGTARSRVARYLGLSATRIGQLLTSRTVSRAARTAKGGEVA
;
A
#
# COMPACT_ATOMS: atom_id res chain seq x y z
N MET A 1 -43.53 -12.60 -1.72
CA MET A 1 -42.33 -12.38 -2.54
C MET A 1 -41.11 -12.72 -1.68
N GLN A 2 -40.54 -13.92 -1.82
CA GLN A 2 -39.33 -14.30 -1.11
C GLN A 2 -38.12 -13.78 -1.90
N ILE A 3 -37.31 -12.94 -1.29
CA ILE A 3 -36.04 -12.48 -1.85
C ILE A 3 -35.02 -13.59 -1.59
N ILE A 4 -34.67 -14.34 -2.62
CA ILE A 4 -33.61 -15.35 -2.54
C ILE A 4 -32.28 -14.59 -2.50
N PRO A 5 -31.44 -14.77 -1.46
CA PRO A 5 -30.09 -14.24 -1.50
C PRO A 5 -29.32 -15.01 -2.56
N VAL A 6 -28.98 -14.33 -3.66
CA VAL A 6 -28.03 -14.85 -4.65
C VAL A 6 -26.71 -15.00 -3.93
N GLN A 7 -26.35 -16.25 -3.62
CA GLN A 7 -25.01 -16.60 -3.17
C GLN A 7 -24.06 -16.30 -4.34
N HIS A 8 -23.36 -15.18 -4.26
CA HIS A 8 -22.17 -14.96 -5.08
C HIS A 8 -21.09 -15.93 -4.61
N PRO A 9 -20.47 -16.72 -5.51
CA PRO A 9 -19.32 -17.56 -5.16
C PRO A 9 -18.10 -16.65 -4.91
N ASP A 10 -18.04 -16.05 -3.73
CA ASP A 10 -16.98 -15.13 -3.30
C ASP A 10 -15.71 -15.87 -2.84
N GLY A 11 -15.20 -16.76 -3.71
CA GLY A 11 -13.92 -17.46 -3.52
C GLY A 11 -12.89 -17.17 -4.59
N GLU A 12 -13.32 -16.81 -5.82
CA GLU A 12 -12.44 -16.76 -6.99
C GLU A 12 -12.20 -15.34 -7.53
N ALA A 13 -13.12 -14.39 -7.30
CA ALA A 13 -13.05 -13.04 -7.87
C ALA A 13 -11.98 -12.13 -7.25
N ALA A 14 -11.54 -12.40 -6.01
CA ALA A 14 -10.57 -11.53 -5.33
C ALA A 14 -9.17 -11.57 -5.98
N HIS A 15 -8.83 -12.64 -6.69
CA HIS A 15 -7.58 -12.74 -7.44
C HIS A 15 -7.65 -12.02 -8.80
N ASP A 16 -8.84 -11.84 -9.36
CA ASP A 16 -9.04 -11.30 -10.72
C ASP A 16 -8.85 -9.78 -10.78
N VAL A 17 -9.36 -9.05 -9.77
CA VAL A 17 -9.17 -7.58 -9.68
C VAL A 17 -7.71 -7.19 -9.51
N LEU A 18 -6.90 -8.02 -8.86
CA LEU A 18 -5.47 -7.73 -8.63
C LEU A 18 -4.61 -7.95 -9.88
N THR A 19 -5.13 -8.63 -10.89
CA THR A 19 -4.50 -8.83 -12.20
C THR A 19 -5.00 -7.86 -13.27
N LEU A 20 -6.08 -7.12 -12.98
CA LEU A 20 -6.60 -6.11 -13.88
C LEU A 20 -5.61 -4.96 -14.04
N ASP A 21 -5.16 -4.77 -15.27
CA ASP A 21 -4.42 -3.58 -15.69
C ASP A 21 -5.35 -2.56 -16.38
N GLU A 22 -4.78 -1.44 -16.80
CA GLU A 22 -5.54 -0.38 -17.48
C GLU A 22 -6.20 -0.88 -18.77
N ALA A 23 -5.54 -1.74 -19.54
CA ALA A 23 -6.06 -2.24 -20.81
C ALA A 23 -7.26 -3.15 -20.58
N ALA A 24 -7.19 -4.05 -19.60
CA ALA A 24 -8.29 -4.91 -19.18
C ALA A 24 -9.49 -4.11 -18.69
N LEU A 25 -9.28 -3.05 -17.89
CA LEU A 25 -10.36 -2.15 -17.45
C LEU A 25 -11.01 -1.45 -18.64
N ARG A 26 -10.23 -0.91 -19.58
CA ARG A 26 -10.77 -0.23 -20.76
C ARG A 26 -11.56 -1.16 -21.68
N ALA A 27 -11.20 -2.44 -21.75
CA ALA A 27 -11.88 -3.45 -22.54
C ALA A 27 -13.28 -3.84 -22.01
N VAL A 28 -13.60 -3.54 -20.74
CA VAL A 28 -14.94 -3.76 -20.18
C VAL A 28 -15.96 -2.87 -20.88
N THR A 29 -16.87 -3.48 -21.64
CA THR A 29 -17.86 -2.77 -22.47
C THR A 29 -18.95 -2.09 -21.64
N ASP A 30 -19.40 -2.73 -20.55
CA ASP A 30 -20.41 -2.16 -19.66
C ASP A 30 -19.80 -1.03 -18.79
N PRO A 31 -20.26 0.23 -18.93
CA PRO A 31 -19.71 1.35 -18.18
C PRO A 31 -19.93 1.24 -16.66
N TRP A 32 -21.02 0.62 -16.20
CA TRP A 32 -21.29 0.46 -14.76
C TRP A 32 -20.32 -0.54 -14.13
N LYS A 33 -20.16 -1.70 -14.77
CA LYS A 33 -19.20 -2.71 -14.36
C LYS A 33 -17.76 -2.16 -14.40
N ARG A 34 -17.40 -1.42 -15.44
CA ARG A 34 -16.07 -0.80 -15.56
C ARG A 34 -15.78 0.19 -14.45
N ALA A 35 -16.74 1.07 -14.12
CA ALA A 35 -16.58 2.05 -13.06
C ALA A 35 -16.38 1.37 -11.69
N ARG A 36 -17.19 0.35 -11.38
CA ARG A 36 -17.06 -0.42 -10.14
C ARG A 36 -15.68 -1.10 -10.02
N LEU A 37 -15.24 -1.80 -11.07
CA LEU A 37 -13.93 -2.48 -11.07
C LEU A 37 -12.76 -1.49 -10.94
N ALA A 38 -12.87 -0.31 -11.56
CA ALA A 38 -11.86 0.73 -11.42
C ALA A 38 -11.76 1.28 -9.99
N ASP A 39 -12.90 1.46 -9.31
CA ASP A 39 -12.93 1.91 -7.92
C ASP A 39 -12.35 0.87 -6.96
N GLU A 40 -12.71 -0.41 -7.14
CA GLU A 40 -12.16 -1.53 -6.38
C GLU A 40 -10.64 -1.64 -6.57
N LEU A 41 -10.14 -1.58 -7.81
CA LEU A 41 -8.71 -1.59 -8.10
C LEU A 41 -7.99 -0.37 -7.50
N ALA A 42 -8.57 0.82 -7.61
CA ALA A 42 -8.00 2.04 -7.05
C ALA A 42 -7.84 1.93 -5.52
N ALA A 43 -8.84 1.39 -4.82
CA ALA A 43 -8.76 1.15 -3.38
C ALA A 43 -7.61 0.18 -3.04
N HIS A 44 -7.48 -0.94 -3.78
CA HIS A 44 -6.40 -1.90 -3.57
C HIS A 44 -5.01 -1.32 -3.85
N LEU A 45 -4.85 -0.58 -4.95
CA LEU A 45 -3.59 0.08 -5.30
C LEU A 45 -3.22 1.12 -4.26
N GLN A 46 -4.19 1.90 -3.75
CA GLN A 46 -3.96 2.87 -2.69
C GLN A 46 -3.45 2.20 -1.40
N GLN A 47 -4.08 1.09 -0.99
CA GLN A 47 -3.64 0.32 0.17
C GLN A 47 -2.20 -0.20 0.00
N ARG A 48 -1.90 -0.80 -1.17
CA ARG A 48 -0.56 -1.30 -1.48
C ARG A 48 0.47 -0.18 -1.54
N PHE A 49 0.11 0.96 -2.13
CA PHE A 49 0.97 2.13 -2.21
C PHE A 49 1.34 2.64 -0.82
N VAL A 50 0.38 2.73 0.10
CA VAL A 50 0.63 3.08 1.51
C VAL A 50 1.63 2.10 2.15
N ALA A 51 1.42 0.79 1.99
CA ALA A 51 2.33 -0.22 2.55
C ALA A 51 3.75 -0.11 1.97
N VAL A 52 3.88 0.09 0.66
CA VAL A 52 5.20 0.28 0.00
C VAL A 52 5.87 1.57 0.48
N LEU A 53 5.10 2.64 0.70
CA LEU A 53 5.64 3.89 1.27
C LEU A 53 6.20 3.68 2.67
N ASP A 54 5.55 2.87 3.50
CA ASP A 54 6.04 2.54 4.84
C ASP A 54 7.34 1.75 4.78
N VAL A 55 7.40 0.69 3.96
CA VAL A 55 8.64 -0.07 3.74
C VAL A 55 9.78 0.86 3.28
N ARG A 56 9.50 1.78 2.35
CA ARG A 56 10.51 2.75 1.88
C ARG A 56 10.99 3.67 3.01
N ARG A 57 10.09 4.13 3.88
CA ARG A 57 10.46 4.99 5.03
C ARG A 57 11.35 4.22 6.00
N ASP A 58 10.99 2.99 6.31
CA ASP A 58 11.76 2.14 7.22
C ASP A 58 13.18 1.89 6.66
N ALA A 59 13.29 1.55 5.38
CA ALA A 59 14.58 1.38 4.72
C ALA A 59 15.42 2.67 4.70
N VAL A 60 14.81 3.84 4.45
CA VAL A 60 15.52 5.13 4.51
C VAL A 60 16.01 5.42 5.93
N HIS A 61 15.20 5.11 6.94
CA HIS A 61 15.60 5.28 8.32
C HIS A 61 16.74 4.35 8.72
N GLU A 62 16.68 3.07 8.35
CA GLU A 62 17.76 2.12 8.56
C GLU A 62 19.07 2.62 7.93
N LEU A 63 19.04 3.01 6.66
CA LEU A 63 20.22 3.54 5.96
C LEU A 63 20.84 4.74 6.66
N VAL A 64 20.02 5.72 7.08
CA VAL A 64 20.52 7.00 7.61
C VAL A 64 20.87 6.90 9.10
N ILE A 65 20.02 6.27 9.90
CA ILE A 65 20.11 6.30 11.35
C ILE A 65 20.88 5.10 11.89
N GLN A 66 20.63 3.89 11.36
CA GLN A 66 21.26 2.67 11.87
C GLN A 66 22.62 2.43 11.22
N LEU A 67 22.70 2.58 9.89
CA LEU A 67 23.93 2.37 9.12
C LEU A 67 24.78 3.65 8.99
N GLY A 68 24.29 4.79 9.49
CA GLY A 68 25.02 6.06 9.49
C GLY A 68 25.26 6.65 8.10
N THR A 69 24.51 6.24 7.08
CA THR A 69 24.69 6.72 5.71
C THR A 69 24.29 8.19 5.62
N ALA A 70 25.16 9.01 5.00
CA ALA A 70 24.86 10.42 4.78
C ALA A 70 23.54 10.61 4.00
N ARG A 71 22.64 11.47 4.52
CA ARG A 71 21.33 11.76 3.92
C ARG A 71 21.42 12.17 2.45
N SER A 72 22.45 12.94 2.10
CA SER A 72 22.71 13.39 0.71
C SER A 72 23.00 12.22 -0.24
N ARG A 73 23.71 11.18 0.24
CA ARG A 73 23.99 9.97 -0.53
C ARG A 73 22.71 9.17 -0.76
N VAL A 74 21.89 8.99 0.28
CA VAL A 74 20.59 8.32 0.17
C VAL A 74 19.64 9.10 -0.76
N ALA A 75 19.60 10.43 -0.64
CA ALA A 75 18.82 11.30 -1.51
C ALA A 75 19.19 11.11 -2.98
N ARG A 76 20.49 11.17 -3.30
CA ARG A 76 20.99 11.00 -4.67
C ARG A 76 20.71 9.61 -5.22
N TYR A 77 20.88 8.57 -4.41
CA TYR A 77 20.60 7.19 -4.82
C TYR A 77 19.12 6.98 -5.20
N LEU A 78 18.21 7.56 -4.41
CA LEU A 78 16.77 7.45 -4.65
C LEU A 78 16.22 8.48 -5.65
N GLY A 79 17.06 9.36 -6.19
CA GLY A 79 16.61 10.48 -7.03
C GLY A 79 15.69 11.46 -6.30
N LEU A 80 15.85 11.61 -4.98
CA LEU A 80 15.01 12.45 -4.13
C LEU A 80 15.74 13.73 -3.71
N SER A 81 14.97 14.77 -3.40
CA SER A 81 15.51 15.99 -2.79
C SER A 81 15.85 15.77 -1.30
N ALA A 82 16.74 16.59 -0.77
CA ALA A 82 17.08 16.60 0.65
C ALA A 82 15.84 16.83 1.53
N THR A 83 14.93 17.72 1.11
CA THR A 83 13.65 17.98 1.78
C THR A 83 12.80 16.71 1.85
N ARG A 84 12.71 15.95 0.75
CA ARG A 84 11.91 14.72 0.71
C ARG A 84 12.49 13.63 1.61
N ILE A 85 13.81 13.50 1.68
CA ILE A 85 14.46 12.62 2.67
C ILE A 85 14.14 13.05 4.10
N GLY A 86 14.21 14.35 4.40
CA GLY A 86 13.81 14.89 5.71
C GLY A 86 12.38 14.50 6.08
N GLN A 87 11.42 14.69 5.17
CA GLN A 87 10.02 14.30 5.38
C GLN A 87 9.85 12.81 5.65
N LEU A 88 10.57 11.94 4.94
CA LEU A 88 10.52 10.49 5.15
C LEU A 88 11.04 10.10 6.54
N LEU A 89 12.04 10.81 7.07
CA LEU A 89 12.58 10.58 8.40
C LEU A 89 11.68 11.12 9.52
N THR A 90 10.98 12.25 9.30
CA THR A 90 10.13 12.89 10.32
C THR A 90 8.74 12.28 10.42
N SER A 91 8.20 11.71 9.33
CA SER A 91 6.80 11.26 9.23
C SER A 91 6.44 10.00 10.06
N ARG A 92 7.21 9.64 11.10
CA ARG A 92 6.85 8.55 12.04
C ARG A 92 5.72 8.97 12.99
N THR A 93 4.57 9.34 12.44
CA THR A 93 3.34 9.37 13.23
C THR A 93 2.71 7.99 13.08
N VAL A 94 3.01 7.13 14.05
CA VAL A 94 2.29 5.89 14.39
C VAL A 94 2.34 4.73 13.37
N SER A 95 3.52 4.23 13.02
CA SER A 95 3.58 2.89 12.41
C SER A 95 3.61 1.80 13.48
N ARG A 96 2.73 0.81 13.29
CA ARG A 96 2.18 -0.20 14.19
C ARG A 96 3.19 -1.14 14.87
N ALA A 97 4.47 -1.09 14.47
CA ALA A 97 5.55 -1.94 14.97
C ALA A 97 5.87 -1.78 16.47
N ALA A 98 5.56 -0.62 17.07
CA ALA A 98 5.76 -0.43 18.52
C ALA A 98 4.68 -1.09 19.40
N ARG A 99 3.54 -1.54 18.83
CA ARG A 99 2.47 -2.21 19.59
C ARG A 99 2.62 -3.72 19.68
N THR A 100 3.29 -4.36 18.71
CA THR A 100 3.54 -5.81 18.74
C THR A 100 4.66 -6.22 19.69
N ALA A 101 5.55 -5.29 20.06
CA ALA A 101 6.61 -5.55 21.04
C ALA A 101 6.18 -5.46 22.52
N LYS A 102 4.94 -4.99 22.82
CA LYS A 102 4.49 -4.74 24.20
C LYS A 102 3.34 -5.65 24.68
N GLY A 103 2.93 -6.64 23.87
CA GLY A 103 1.80 -7.55 24.19
C GLY A 103 2.22 -8.97 24.59
N GLY A 104 3.52 -9.25 24.70
CA GLY A 104 4.07 -10.56 25.07
C GLY A 104 4.56 -10.58 26.50
N GLU A 105 3.74 -10.17 27.46
CA GLU A 105 3.97 -10.46 28.88
C GLU A 105 2.60 -10.68 29.53
N VAL A 106 2.16 -11.93 29.53
CA VAL A 106 1.14 -12.42 30.46
C VAL A 106 1.72 -13.68 31.07
N ALA A 107 2.18 -13.52 32.31
CA ALA A 107 2.45 -14.61 33.24
C ALA A 107 1.13 -15.28 33.66
#